data_AF-A0A2E5WD87-F1
#
_entry.id   AF-A0A2E5WD87-F1
#
_cell.length_a   1.000
_cell.length_b   1.000
_cell.length_c   1.000
_cell.angle_alpha   90.00
_cell.angle_beta   90.00
_cell.angle_gamma   90.00
#
_symmetry.space_group_name_H-M   'P 1'
#
loop_
_entity.id
_entity.type
_entity.pdbx_description
1 polymer ?
#
loop_
_entity_poly.entity_id
_entity_poly.type
_entity_poly.pdbx_seq_one_letter_code
_entity_poly.pdbx_strand_id
1 'polypeptide(L)' 'MNWAHVLDKILFGTDWPITDVTETIDHMRRVNDIVEGTQLPIVDLDAIEAIIERDSLGLLGIE' A
#
# COMPACT_ATOMS: atom_id res chain seq x y z
N MET A 1 2.13 10.45 16.55
CA MET A 1 2.98 10.70 15.37
C MET A 1 2.04 10.76 14.17
N ASN A 2 1.94 11.88 13.46
CA ASN A 2 1.02 12.01 12.33
C ASN A 2 1.68 11.41 11.06
N TRP A 3 1.48 10.11 10.84
CA TRP A 3 2.03 9.37 9.69
C TRP A 3 1.29 9.65 8.37
N ALA A 4 0.17 10.41 8.41
CA ALA A 4 -0.68 10.65 7.24
C ALA A 4 0.07 11.33 6.07
N HIS A 5 1.17 12.05 6.33
CA HIS A 5 1.95 12.79 5.32
C HIS A 5 3.07 12.00 4.63
N VAL A 6 3.19 10.69 4.91
CA VAL A 6 4.17 9.82 4.24
C VAL A 6 3.45 8.87 3.28
N LEU A 7 2.28 8.35 3.66
CA LEU A 7 1.56 7.36 2.87
C LEU A 7 0.97 7.92 1.58
N ASP A 8 0.77 9.24 1.48
CA ASP A 8 0.39 9.96 0.25
C ASP A 8 1.48 9.95 -0.84
N LYS A 9 2.73 9.61 -0.47
CA LYS A 9 3.89 9.55 -1.39
C LYS A 9 4.20 8.15 -1.89
N ILE A 10 3.47 7.14 -1.44
CA ILE A 10 3.66 5.74 -1.84
C ILE A 10 2.84 5.45 -3.10
N LEU A 11 3.38 4.69 -4.05
CA LEU A 11 2.65 4.26 -5.25
C LEU A 11 2.54 2.73 -5.25
N PHE A 12 1.43 2.21 -5.78
CA PHE A 12 1.23 0.77 -5.97
C PHE A 12 2.07 0.23 -7.14
N GLY A 13 2.64 -0.97 -6.97
CA GLY A 13 3.39 -1.67 -8.00
C GLY A 13 3.57 -3.15 -7.66
N THR A 14 3.53 -4.03 -8.68
CA THR A 14 3.46 -5.48 -8.48
C THR A 14 4.79 -6.22 -8.65
N ASP A 15 5.83 -5.56 -9.14
CA ASP A 15 7.08 -6.24 -9.51
C ASP A 15 6.88 -7.38 -10.53
N TRP A 16 6.01 -7.18 -11.54
CA TRP A 16 5.83 -8.13 -12.64
C TRP A 16 7.15 -8.30 -13.43
N PRO A 17 7.61 -9.52 -13.76
CA PRO A 17 6.89 -10.80 -13.73
C PRO A 17 7.09 -11.69 -12.49
N ILE A 18 7.52 -11.12 -11.36
CA ILE A 18 7.73 -11.88 -10.13
C ILE A 18 6.42 -12.09 -9.37
N THR A 19 5.55 -11.08 -9.29
CA THR A 19 4.19 -11.20 -8.69
C THR A 19 3.10 -10.59 -9.55
N ASP A 20 1.86 -11.06 -9.35
CA ASP A 20 0.66 -10.63 -10.08
C ASP A 20 -0.14 -9.55 -9.33
N VAL A 21 -0.96 -8.78 -10.06
CA VAL A 21 -1.80 -7.69 -9.50
C VAL A 21 -2.65 -8.14 -8.33
N THR A 22 -3.41 -9.23 -8.49
CA THR A 22 -4.29 -9.75 -7.44
C THR A 22 -3.49 -10.16 -6.21
N GLU A 23 -2.35 -10.83 -6.41
CA GLU A 23 -1.48 -11.29 -5.32
C GLU A 23 -0.90 -10.11 -4.55
N THR A 24 -0.38 -9.08 -5.24
CA THR A 24 0.15 -7.88 -4.58
C THR A 24 -0.94 -7.17 -3.76
N ILE A 25 -2.14 -7.01 -4.30
CA ILE A 25 -3.27 -6.38 -3.59
C ILE A 25 -3.65 -7.18 -2.34
N ASP A 26 -3.79 -8.50 -2.48
CA ASP A 26 -4.17 -9.38 -1.36
C ASP A 26 -3.10 -9.35 -0.25
N HIS A 27 -1.82 -9.32 -0.60
CA HIS A 27 -0.73 -9.19 0.37
C HIS A 27 -0.69 -7.81 1.03
N MET A 28 -0.93 -6.71 0.31
CA MET A 28 -0.99 -5.37 0.91
C MET A 28 -2.11 -5.26 1.95
N ARG A 29 -3.28 -5.85 1.68
CA ARG A 29 -4.40 -5.89 2.64
C ARG A 29 -4.10 -6.68 3.92
N ARG A 30 -3.08 -7.53 3.88
CA ARG A 30 -2.61 -8.37 4.99
C ARG A 30 -1.32 -7.87 5.64
N VAL A 31 -0.90 -6.62 5.36
CA VAL A 31 0.36 -6.05 5.87
C VAL A 31 0.47 -6.09 7.40
N ASN A 32 -0.66 -6.04 8.10
CA ASN A 32 -0.72 -6.05 9.56
C ASN A 32 -0.57 -7.45 10.19
N ASP A 33 -0.62 -8.54 9.41
CA ASP A 33 -0.52 -9.90 9.94
C ASP A 33 0.82 -10.14 10.65
N ILE A 34 1.91 -9.51 10.18
CA ILE A 34 3.24 -9.67 10.78
C ILE A 34 3.33 -9.11 12.21
N VAL A 35 2.47 -8.16 12.57
CA VAL A 35 2.47 -7.54 13.91
C VAL A 35 1.39 -8.11 14.82
N GLU A 36 0.62 -9.10 14.37
CA GLU A 36 -0.41 -9.76 15.17
C GLU A 36 0.17 -10.31 16.48
N GLY A 37 -0.51 -10.06 17.60
CA GLY A 37 -0.08 -10.52 18.92
C GLY A 37 1.11 -9.74 19.52
N THR A 38 1.58 -8.67 18.87
CA THR A 38 2.65 -7.80 19.38
C THR A 38 2.10 -6.45 19.89
N GLN A 39 2.98 -5.62 20.47
CA GLN A 39 2.65 -4.22 20.81
C GLN A 39 3.08 -3.22 19.72
N LEU A 40 3.44 -3.70 18.53
CA LEU A 40 3.83 -2.84 17.42
C LEU A 40 2.61 -2.11 16.84
N PRO A 41 2.79 -0.90 16.29
CA PRO A 41 1.71 -0.18 15.64
C PRO A 41 1.25 -0.90 14.37
N ILE A 42 -0.04 -0.78 14.08
CA ILE A 42 -0.64 -1.22 12.81
C ILE A 42 -0.64 -0.08 11.78
N VAL A 43 -0.69 -0.45 10.51
CA VAL A 43 -0.96 0.44 9.39
C VAL A 43 -2.48 0.59 9.22
N ASP A 44 -2.94 1.80 8.95
CA ASP A 44 -4.34 2.10 8.64
C ASP A 44 -4.75 1.44 7.32
N LEU A 45 -5.82 0.63 7.33
CA LEU A 45 -6.29 -0.10 6.15
C LEU A 45 -6.88 0.84 5.09
N ASP A 46 -7.51 1.95 5.50
CA ASP A 46 -8.02 2.94 4.54
C ASP A 46 -6.87 3.62 3.79
N ALA A 47 -5.73 3.81 4.47
CA ALA A 47 -4.53 4.34 3.84
C ALA A 47 -3.88 3.34 2.87
N ILE A 48 -4.01 2.03 3.11
CA ILE A 48 -3.59 0.98 2.17
C ILE A 48 -4.44 1.01 0.90
N GLU A 49 -5.77 1.08 1.02
CA GLU A 49 -6.65 1.20 -0.15
C GLU A 49 -6.37 2.49 -0.93
N ALA A 50 -6.12 3.60 -0.23
CA ALA A 50 -5.75 4.87 -0.87
C ALA A 50 -4.41 4.82 -1.62
N ILE A 51 -3.54 3.85 -1.36
CA ILE A 51 -2.32 3.59 -2.16
C ILE A 51 -2.68 2.75 -3.38
N ILE A 52 -3.52 1.72 -3.22
CA ILE A 52 -3.93 0.79 -4.29
C ILE A 52 -4.72 1.54 -5.38
N GLU A 53 -5.64 2.42 -4.99
CA GLU A 53 -6.54 3.15 -5.91
C GLU A 53 -5.96 4.46 -6.44
N ARG A 54 -4.71 4.79 -6.06
CA ARG A 54 -4.10 6.08 -6.38
C ARG A 54 -3.91 6.26 -7.88
N ASP A 55 -4.30 7.43 -8.39
CA ASP A 55 -4.01 7.86 -9.76
C ASP A 55 -2.51 8.08 -9.96
N SER A 56 -1.80 6.98 -10.22
CA SER A 56 -0.36 6.98 -10.39
C SER A 56 0.05 7.56 -11.74
N LEU A 57 -0.81 7.47 -12.77
CA LEU A 57 -0.49 7.99 -14.10
C LEU A 57 -0.51 9.52 -14.09
N GLY A 58 -1.55 10.13 -13.50
CA GLY A 58 -1.64 11.57 -13.32
C GLY A 58 -0.51 12.12 -12.44
N LEU A 59 -0.18 11.43 -11.34
CA LEU A 59 0.93 11.82 -10.45
C LEU A 59 2.31 11.74 -11.10
N LEU A 60 2.49 10.81 -12.05
CA LEU A 60 3.75 10.65 -12.79
C LEU A 60 3.80 11.48 -14.08
N GLY A 61 2.68 12.08 -14.51
CA GLY A 61 2.61 12.86 -15.74
C GLY A 61 2.80 12.04 -17.00
N ILE A 62 2.27 10.81 -17.01
CA ILE A 62 2.44 9.83 -18.10
C ILE A 62 1.11 9.38 -18.72
N GLU A 63 0.05 10.17 -18.53
CA GLU A 63 -1.24 10.03 -19.23
C GLU A 63 -1.24 10.68 -20.63
#